data_AF-A0AAI8YDL1-F1
#
_entry.id   AF-A0AAI8YDL1-F1
#
_cell.length_a   1.000
_cell.length_b   1.000
_cell.length_c   1.000
_cell.angle_alpha   90.00
_cell.angle_beta   90.00
_cell.angle_gamma   90.00
#
_symmetry.space_group_name_H-M   'P 1'
#
loop_
_entity.id
_entity.type
_entity.pdbx_description
1 polymer ?
#
loop_
_entity_poly.entity_id
_entity_poly.type
_entity_poly.pdbx_seq_one_letter_code
_entity_poly.pdbx_strand_id
1 'polypeptide(L)'
;MVPRSLVLVGLVPFAAATPLNLADRQTSCDSVHFFIARGSGKPYQCRQGALVNATCVGIASCGSEDIQYPAAFSDYCNSVSTGINNGIAQLTAYATWSALTRNWS
;
A
#
# COMPACT_ATOMS: atom_id res chain seq x y z
N MET A 1 -30.90 47.06 -7.59
CA MET A 1 -29.83 46.44 -6.78
C MET A 1 -30.29 45.05 -6.35
N VAL A 2 -29.32 44.13 -6.17
CA VAL A 2 -29.38 42.66 -5.94
C VAL A 2 -29.33 41.80 -7.23
N PRO A 3 -28.20 41.12 -7.52
CA PRO A 3 -28.14 40.10 -8.56
C PRO A 3 -28.62 38.76 -7.99
N ARG A 4 -29.35 38.02 -8.82
CA ARG A 4 -29.87 36.70 -8.50
C ARG A 4 -28.82 35.66 -8.87
N SER A 5 -27.96 35.30 -7.92
CA SER A 5 -26.91 34.30 -8.09
C SER A 5 -27.52 32.90 -8.28
N LEU A 6 -27.14 32.24 -9.37
CA LEU A 6 -27.37 30.81 -9.61
C LEU A 6 -26.21 30.04 -8.96
N VAL A 7 -26.47 29.32 -7.86
CA VAL A 7 -25.53 28.38 -7.27
C VAL A 7 -25.74 27.01 -7.91
N LEU A 8 -24.85 26.62 -8.80
CA LEU A 8 -24.76 25.24 -9.31
C LEU A 8 -23.96 24.40 -8.28
N VAL A 9 -24.68 23.56 -7.53
CA VAL A 9 -24.08 22.52 -6.69
C VAL A 9 -23.67 21.36 -7.60
N GLY A 10 -22.38 21.28 -7.91
CA GLY A 10 -21.81 20.14 -8.64
C GLY A 10 -21.78 18.90 -7.74
N LEU A 11 -22.43 17.83 -8.18
CA LEU A 11 -22.29 16.49 -7.60
C LEU A 11 -20.88 15.97 -7.91
N VAL A 12 -20.00 15.97 -6.91
CA VAL A 12 -18.70 15.29 -7.00
C VAL A 12 -18.94 13.79 -6.76
N PRO A 13 -18.62 12.91 -7.72
CA PRO A 13 -18.75 11.48 -7.50
C PRO A 13 -17.68 11.02 -6.50
N PHE A 14 -18.12 10.47 -5.37
CA PHE A 14 -17.24 9.72 -4.48
C PHE A 14 -16.83 8.43 -5.17
N ALA A 15 -15.56 8.32 -5.56
CA ALA A 15 -15.00 7.06 -6.04
C ALA A 15 -15.00 6.06 -4.86
N ALA A 16 -15.81 5.01 -4.97
CA ALA A 16 -15.77 3.89 -4.03
C ALA A 16 -14.42 3.17 -4.16
N ALA A 17 -13.69 3.04 -3.06
CA ALA A 17 -12.48 2.24 -3.03
C ALA A 17 -12.86 0.75 -3.25
N THR A 18 -12.41 0.18 -4.37
CA THR A 18 -12.54 -1.26 -4.60
C THR A 18 -11.75 -1.99 -3.52
N PRO A 19 -12.33 -2.99 -2.83
CA PRO A 19 -11.56 -3.81 -1.90
C PRO A 19 -10.44 -4.48 -2.68
N LEU A 20 -9.19 -4.15 -2.35
CA LEU A 20 -8.02 -4.82 -2.90
C LEU A 20 -8.08 -6.29 -2.47
N ASN A 21 -8.23 -7.17 -3.45
CA ASN A 21 -8.21 -8.60 -3.21
C ASN A 21 -6.80 -8.99 -2.79
N LEU A 22 -6.64 -9.42 -1.54
CA LEU A 22 -5.34 -9.80 -1.00
C LEU A 22 -4.75 -11.00 -1.76
N ALA A 23 -5.58 -11.81 -2.42
CA ALA A 23 -5.16 -12.92 -3.27
C ALA A 23 -4.48 -12.48 -4.58
N ASP A 24 -4.82 -11.31 -5.12
CA ASP A 24 -4.15 -10.77 -6.32
C ASP A 24 -2.72 -10.29 -6.02
N ARG A 25 -2.38 -10.05 -4.74
CA ARG A 25 -0.98 -9.80 -4.32
C ARG A 25 -0.14 -11.08 -4.21
N GLN A 26 -0.76 -12.25 -4.37
CA GLN A 26 -0.17 -13.57 -4.12
C GLN A 26 0.00 -14.39 -5.41
N THR A 27 0.19 -13.75 -6.56
CA THR A 27 0.21 -14.50 -7.85
C THR A 27 1.60 -14.80 -8.38
N SER A 28 2.66 -14.14 -7.89
CA SER A 28 4.06 -14.41 -8.29
C SER A 28 5.06 -13.90 -7.25
N CYS A 29 6.11 -14.68 -6.97
CA CYS A 29 7.23 -14.23 -6.15
C CYS A 29 8.13 -13.36 -7.02
N ASP A 30 8.39 -12.16 -6.55
CA ASP A 30 9.46 -11.35 -7.08
C ASP A 30 10.82 -11.81 -6.57
N SER A 31 11.84 -11.69 -7.41
CA SER A 31 13.24 -11.87 -6.97
C SER A 31 13.63 -10.83 -5.92
N VAL A 32 13.03 -9.64 -5.98
CA VAL A 32 13.09 -8.61 -4.95
C VAL A 32 11.69 -8.06 -4.69
N HIS A 33 11.23 -8.08 -3.44
CA HIS A 33 9.92 -7.54 -3.06
C HIS A 33 10.05 -6.56 -1.91
N PHE A 34 9.49 -5.37 -2.08
CA PHE A 34 9.52 -4.30 -1.07
C PHE A 34 8.22 -4.24 -0.27
N PHE A 35 8.34 -4.10 1.04
CA PHE A 35 7.22 -3.77 1.93
C PHE A 35 7.39 -2.34 2.43
N ILE A 36 6.47 -1.46 2.08
CA ILE A 36 6.62 -0.01 2.27
C ILE A 36 5.79 0.44 3.47
N ALA A 37 6.46 0.89 4.54
CA ALA A 37 5.83 1.62 5.64
C ALA A 37 5.95 3.14 5.39
N ARG A 38 4.84 3.80 5.03
CA ARG A 38 4.82 5.27 4.87
C ARG A 38 5.06 6.00 6.19
N GLY A 39 5.40 7.28 6.16
CA GLY A 39 5.47 8.11 7.39
C GLY A 39 4.10 8.64 7.83
N SER A 40 4.00 9.19 9.04
CA SER A 40 2.75 9.75 9.56
C SER A 40 2.17 10.86 8.67
N GLY A 41 0.86 10.81 8.43
CA GLY A 41 0.13 11.76 7.59
C GLY A 41 0.48 11.69 6.10
N LYS A 42 1.29 10.71 5.66
CA LYS A 42 1.60 10.53 4.23
C LYS A 42 0.54 9.66 3.57
N PRO A 43 0.20 9.91 2.28
CA PRO A 43 -0.64 9.00 1.51
C PRO A 43 0.13 7.73 1.14
N TYR A 44 -0.59 6.69 0.73
CA TYR A 44 -0.03 5.56 0.00
C TYR A 44 0.58 6.05 -1.34
N GLN A 45 1.55 5.32 -1.89
CA GLN A 45 2.42 5.83 -2.98
C GLN A 45 3.26 7.05 -2.56
N CYS A 46 3.87 6.98 -1.38
CA CYS A 46 4.75 8.04 -0.88
C CYS A 46 6.12 8.06 -1.60
N ARG A 47 6.99 9.02 -1.27
CA ARG A 47 8.33 9.19 -1.87
C ARG A 47 9.20 7.92 -1.84
N GLN A 48 8.92 6.97 -0.96
CA GLN A 48 9.63 5.68 -0.92
C GLN A 48 9.48 4.87 -2.22
N GLY A 49 8.44 5.13 -3.04
CA GLY A 49 8.34 4.55 -4.38
C GLY A 49 9.51 4.93 -5.31
N ALA A 50 10.17 6.09 -5.09
CA ALA A 50 11.36 6.46 -5.85
C ALA A 50 12.57 5.56 -5.51
N LEU A 51 12.69 5.11 -4.25
CA LEU A 51 13.73 4.16 -3.84
C LEU A 51 13.48 2.78 -4.45
N VAL A 52 12.22 2.32 -4.44
CA VAL A 52 11.83 1.07 -5.10
C VAL A 52 12.19 1.13 -6.58
N ASN A 53 11.77 2.18 -7.28
CA ASN A 53 12.06 2.35 -8.70
C ASN A 53 13.58 2.33 -8.98
N ALA A 54 14.37 3.08 -8.20
CA ALA A 54 15.81 3.11 -8.36
C ALA A 54 16.47 1.75 -8.11
N THR A 55 15.93 0.96 -7.18
CA THR A 55 16.47 -0.37 -6.86
C THR A 55 16.06 -1.42 -7.88
N CYS A 56 14.86 -1.32 -8.43
CA CYS A 56 14.37 -2.26 -9.45
C CYS A 56 15.01 -2.04 -10.83
N VAL A 57 15.82 -0.99 -11.04
CA VAL A 57 16.52 -0.79 -12.32
C VAL A 57 17.43 -1.97 -12.62
N GLY A 58 17.17 -2.66 -13.73
CA GLY A 58 17.95 -3.82 -14.17
C GLY A 58 17.57 -5.14 -13.49
N ILE A 59 16.56 -5.16 -12.61
CA ILE A 59 16.04 -6.38 -11.98
C ILE A 59 14.79 -6.83 -12.73
N ALA A 60 14.84 -8.01 -13.33
CA ALA A 60 13.77 -8.53 -14.18
C ALA A 60 12.45 -8.83 -13.43
N SER A 61 12.53 -9.12 -12.13
CA SER A 61 11.40 -9.49 -11.28
C SER A 61 11.51 -8.75 -9.96
N CYS A 62 10.83 -7.60 -9.88
CA CYS A 62 10.88 -6.67 -8.77
C CYS A 62 9.48 -6.11 -8.52
N GLY A 63 9.01 -6.20 -7.28
CA GLY A 63 7.68 -5.72 -6.90
C GLY A 63 7.68 -5.01 -5.56
N SER A 64 6.52 -4.45 -5.23
CA SER A 64 6.35 -3.74 -3.96
C SER A 64 4.90 -3.72 -3.53
N GLU A 65 4.70 -3.66 -2.22
CA GLU A 65 3.40 -3.44 -1.64
C GLU A 65 3.46 -2.50 -0.42
N ASP A 66 2.32 -1.83 -0.15
CA ASP A 66 2.18 -0.95 1.01
C ASP A 66 1.70 -1.72 2.25
N ILE A 67 2.37 -1.49 3.37
CA ILE A 67 1.90 -1.88 4.71
C ILE A 67 0.67 -1.06 5.05
N GLN A 68 -0.45 -1.77 5.27
CA GLN A 68 -1.73 -1.13 5.53
C GLN A 68 -1.83 -0.74 7.01
N TYR A 69 -1.87 0.55 7.30
CA TYR A 69 -1.99 1.03 8.68
C TYR A 69 -2.41 2.51 8.73
N PRO A 70 -2.84 3.05 9.89
CA PRO A 70 -3.34 4.42 10.00
C PRO A 70 -2.31 5.52 9.65
N ALA A 71 -1.04 5.31 9.97
CA ALA A 71 0.01 6.34 9.87
C ALA A 71 -0.39 7.66 10.56
N ALA A 72 -0.90 7.58 11.78
CA ALA A 72 -1.39 8.73 12.54
C ALA A 72 -0.49 9.03 13.74
N PHE A 73 -0.30 10.31 14.05
CA PHE A 73 0.39 10.75 15.28
C PHE A 73 -0.59 11.03 16.42
N SER A 74 -1.84 11.39 16.11
CA SER A 74 -2.90 11.63 17.08
C SER A 74 -3.30 10.38 17.86
N ASP A 75 -3.16 9.20 17.25
CA ASP A 75 -3.36 7.89 17.87
C ASP A 75 -2.15 7.00 17.58
N TYR A 76 -1.00 7.44 18.11
CA TYR A 76 0.31 6.90 17.75
C TYR A 76 0.45 5.41 18.10
N CYS A 77 0.09 5.01 19.32
CA CYS A 77 0.29 3.63 19.79
C CYS A 77 -0.53 2.62 18.97
N ASN A 78 -1.79 2.95 18.67
CA ASN A 78 -2.63 2.11 17.82
C ASN A 78 -2.11 2.09 16.37
N SER A 79 -1.69 3.24 15.84
CA SER A 79 -1.07 3.31 14.52
C SER A 79 0.17 2.41 14.44
N VAL A 80 1.06 2.47 15.43
CA VAL A 80 2.26 1.62 15.50
C VAL A 80 1.88 0.15 15.61
N SER A 81 1.01 -0.22 16.54
CA SER A 81 0.59 -1.62 16.74
C SER A 81 -0.07 -2.21 15.49
N THR A 82 -0.94 -1.46 14.83
CA THR A 82 -1.57 -1.86 13.56
C THR A 82 -0.52 -2.03 12.46
N GLY A 83 0.43 -1.11 12.35
CA GLY A 83 1.52 -1.21 11.37
C GLY A 83 2.40 -2.44 11.58
N ILE A 84 2.74 -2.76 12.83
CA ILE A 84 3.50 -3.96 13.18
C ILE A 84 2.71 -5.22 12.80
N ASN A 85 1.46 -5.34 13.27
CA ASN A 85 0.65 -6.53 13.04
C ASN A 85 0.42 -6.79 11.55
N ASN A 86 0.04 -5.75 10.81
CA ASN A 86 -0.24 -5.87 9.39
C ASN A 86 1.04 -6.09 8.57
N GLY A 87 2.15 -5.45 8.95
CA GLY A 87 3.45 -5.69 8.33
C GLY A 87 3.90 -7.14 8.51
N ILE A 88 3.85 -7.68 9.73
CA ILE A 88 4.17 -9.09 10.01
C ILE A 88 3.26 -10.02 9.20
N ALA A 89 1.95 -9.75 9.18
CA ALA A 89 1.00 -10.56 8.44
C ALA A 89 1.30 -10.59 6.94
N GLN A 90 1.60 -9.44 6.33
CA GLN A 90 1.95 -9.33 4.92
C GLN A 90 3.27 -10.06 4.60
N LEU A 91 4.34 -9.80 5.37
CA LEU A 91 5.62 -10.48 5.20
C LEU A 91 5.46 -12.00 5.31
N THR A 92 4.70 -12.46 6.31
CA THR A 92 4.47 -13.89 6.54
C THR A 92 3.66 -14.51 5.40
N ALA A 93 2.62 -13.84 4.93
CA ALA A 93 1.81 -14.29 3.80
C ALA A 93 2.66 -14.40 2.51
N TYR A 94 3.50 -13.41 2.24
CA TYR A 94 4.40 -13.43 1.08
C TYR A 94 5.44 -14.56 1.20
N ALA A 95 6.06 -14.72 2.38
CA ALA A 95 7.07 -15.74 2.62
C ALA A 95 6.50 -17.17 2.56
N THR A 96 5.32 -17.40 3.13
CA THR A 96 4.66 -18.71 3.08
C THR A 96 4.24 -19.07 1.66
N TRP A 97 3.74 -18.11 0.89
CA TRP A 97 3.46 -18.32 -0.53
C TRP A 97 4.73 -18.66 -1.31
N SER A 98 5.86 -18.00 -1.01
CA SER A 98 7.17 -18.32 -1.59
C SER A 98 7.65 -19.72 -1.23
N ALA A 99 7.43 -20.17 0.01
CA ALA A 99 7.85 -21.49 0.47
C ALA A 99 7.02 -22.62 -0.17
N LEU A 100 5.73 -22.39 -0.41
CA LEU A 100 4.85 -23.38 -1.05
C LEU A 100 5.08 -23.51 -2.56
N THR A 101 5.65 -22.49 -3.20
CA THR A 101 5.91 -22.47 -4.65
C THR A 101 7.36 -22.83 -5.01
N ARG A 102 8.31 -22.69 -4.07
CA ARG A 102 9.68 -23.16 -4.27
C ARG A 102 9.83 -24.62 -3.83
N ASN A 103 9.78 -25.53 -4.80
CA ASN A 103 10.27 -26.90 -4.62
C ASN A 103 11.79 -26.84 -4.43
N TRP A 104 12.26 -26.71 -3.19
CA TRP A 104 13.67 -26.81 -2.87
C TRP A 104 14.14 -28.25 -3.14
N SER A 105 14.80 -28.43 -4.28
CA SER A 105 15.60 -29.62 -4.63
C SER A 105 17.06 -29.41 -4.28
#